data_AF-A0A3M1ITS9-F1
#
_entry.id   AF-A0A3M1ITS9-F1
#
_cell.length_a   1.000
_cell.length_b   1.000
_cell.length_c   1.000
_cell.angle_alpha   90.00
_cell.angle_beta   90.00
_cell.angle_gamma   90.00
#
_symmetry.space_group_name_H-M   'P 1'
#
loop_
_entity.id
_entity.type
_entity.pdbx_description
1 polymer ?
#
loop_
_entity_poly.entity_id
_entity_poly.type
_entity_poly.pdbx_seq_one_letter_code
_entity_poly.pdbx_strand_id
1 'polypeptide(L)'
;QAHYLNAYVGTQPDKISDAIPTLFNLLEHMPLVEENVEQAKQSILQRIESDRIEPRRLFREAMSVWDIGLDRDLLRDTYEHLQQHDHRGLLRFQQEWVKGRHYNILVMGDRASTPLTFLERYGPLRELHTEELFGY
;
A
#
# COMPACT_ATOMS: atom_id res chain seq x y z
N GLN A 1 -12.44 8.07 7.70
CA GLN A 1 -12.21 6.90 6.83
C GLN A 1 -11.00 6.14 7.36
N ALA A 2 -10.97 4.81 7.28
CA ALA A 2 -9.78 4.06 7.70
C ALA A 2 -8.77 4.01 6.55
N HIS A 3 -7.50 4.30 6.86
CA HIS A 3 -6.40 4.14 5.91
C HIS A 3 -5.77 2.76 6.11
N TYR A 4 -5.60 2.01 5.03
CA TYR A 4 -5.03 0.67 5.05
C TYR A 4 -3.78 0.62 4.16
N LEU A 5 -2.73 -0.01 4.67
CA LEU A 5 -1.58 -0.40 3.88
C LEU A 5 -1.74 -1.87 3.50
N ASN A 6 -1.76 -2.14 2.20
CA ASN A 6 -1.81 -3.49 1.66
C ASN A 6 -0.50 -3.77 0.92
N ALA A 7 0.07 -4.94 1.16
CA ALA A 7 1.21 -5.46 0.43
C ALA A 7 0.83 -6.81 -0.18
N TYR A 8 1.31 -7.10 -1.39
CA TYR A 8 0.96 -8.30 -2.12
C TYR A 8 2.19 -8.94 -2.73
N VAL A 9 2.25 -10.26 -2.65
CA VAL A 9 3.25 -11.09 -3.33
C VAL A 9 2.57 -12.37 -3.81
N GLY A 10 2.77 -12.72 -5.08
CA GLY A 10 2.34 -13.99 -5.65
C GLY A 10 3.54 -14.91 -5.83
N THR A 11 3.50 -16.11 -5.25
CA THR A 11 4.60 -17.10 -5.33
C THR A 11 4.07 -18.51 -5.52
N GLN A 12 4.96 -19.45 -5.82
CA GLN A 12 4.66 -20.88 -5.70
C GLN A 12 4.45 -21.24 -4.20
N PRO A 13 3.65 -22.27 -3.88
CA PRO A 13 3.36 -22.64 -2.49
C PRO A 13 4.61 -22.97 -1.65
N ASP A 14 5.61 -23.62 -2.25
CA ASP A 14 6.88 -23.95 -1.60
C ASP A 14 7.76 -22.73 -1.29
N LYS A 15 7.43 -21.56 -1.87
CA LYS A 15 8.16 -20.29 -1.67
C LYS A 15 7.52 -19.36 -0.65
N ILE A 16 6.38 -19.75 -0.06
CA ILE A 16 5.71 -18.95 0.97
C ILE A 16 6.65 -18.69 2.17
N SER A 17 7.50 -19.67 2.50
CA SER A 17 8.47 -19.54 3.59
C SER A 17 9.53 -18.46 3.37
N ASP A 18 9.81 -18.13 2.11
CA ASP A 18 10.76 -17.08 1.73
C ASP A 18 10.04 -15.75 1.49
N ALA A 19 8.85 -15.81 0.88
CA ALA A 19 8.06 -14.66 0.47
C ALA A 19 7.59 -13.82 1.67
N ILE A 20 7.02 -14.46 2.69
CA ILE A 20 6.45 -13.76 3.84
C ILE A 20 7.56 -13.00 4.62
N PRO A 21 8.68 -13.62 5.03
CA PRO A 21 9.77 -12.91 5.68
C PRO A 21 10.34 -11.78 4.83
N THR A 22 10.48 -12.00 3.51
CA THR A 22 11.02 -10.99 2.60
C THR A 22 10.10 -9.77 2.53
N LEU A 23 8.78 -9.98 2.43
CA LEU A 23 7.81 -8.90 2.41
C LEU A 23 7.82 -8.11 3.72
N PHE A 24 7.86 -8.80 4.86
CA PHE A 24 8.00 -8.14 6.17
C PHE A 24 9.30 -7.36 6.29
N ASN A 25 10.42 -7.90 5.79
CA ASN A 25 11.69 -7.20 5.78
C ASN A 25 11.59 -5.89 5.00
N LEU A 26 10.98 -5.89 3.81
CA LEU A 26 10.78 -4.66 3.02
C LEU A 26 9.89 -3.63 3.73
N LEU A 27 8.87 -4.07 4.45
CA LEU A 27 7.99 -3.19 5.23
C LEU A 27 8.71 -2.58 6.44
N GLU A 28 9.56 -3.36 7.10
CA GLU A 28 10.31 -2.94 8.29
C GLU A 28 11.56 -2.11 7.93
N HIS A 29 12.19 -2.46 6.82
CA HIS A 29 13.44 -1.89 6.31
C HIS A 29 13.26 -1.44 4.87
N MET A 30 12.78 -0.20 4.69
CA MET A 30 12.62 0.38 3.37
C MET A 30 13.98 0.51 2.66
N PRO A 31 14.19 -0.12 1.50
CA PRO A 31 15.38 0.11 0.71
C PRO A 31 15.32 1.51 0.12
N LEU A 32 16.17 2.42 0.61
CA LEU A 32 16.23 3.78 0.13
C LEU A 32 17.41 3.96 -0.81
N VAL A 33 17.11 4.39 -2.05
CA VAL A 33 18.09 4.96 -2.98
C VAL A 33 17.59 6.37 -3.28
N GLU A 34 18.29 7.39 -2.78
CA GLU A 34 17.85 8.78 -2.85
C GLU A 34 17.53 9.23 -4.27
N GLU A 35 18.37 8.84 -5.23
CA GLU A 35 18.19 9.14 -6.65
C GLU A 35 16.85 8.59 -7.18
N ASN A 36 16.48 7.35 -6.81
CA ASN A 36 15.23 6.75 -7.24
C ASN A 36 14.02 7.48 -6.65
N VAL A 37 14.13 7.98 -5.42
CA VAL A 37 13.03 8.73 -4.78
C VAL A 37 12.86 10.09 -5.45
N GLU A 38 13.94 10.80 -5.75
CA GLU A 38 13.84 12.05 -6.48
C GLU A 38 13.32 11.85 -7.91
N GLN A 39 13.76 10.81 -8.62
CA GLN A 39 13.23 10.47 -9.95
C GLN A 39 11.72 10.16 -9.91
N ALA A 40 11.26 9.42 -8.90
CA ALA A 40 9.85 9.12 -8.71
C ALA A 40 9.04 10.40 -8.40
N LYS A 41 9.56 11.27 -7.52
CA LYS A 41 8.97 12.57 -7.23
C LYS A 41 8.85 13.44 -8.49
N GLN A 42 9.91 13.56 -9.28
CA GLN A 42 9.89 14.33 -10.54
C GLN A 42 8.86 13.76 -11.52
N SER A 43 8.77 12.43 -11.62
CA SER A 43 7.77 11.76 -12.47
C SER A 43 6.33 12.07 -12.03
N ILE A 44 6.07 12.16 -10.72
CA ILE A 44 4.76 12.55 -10.19
C ILE A 44 4.46 14.02 -10.50
N LEU A 45 5.42 14.92 -10.29
CA LEU A 45 5.27 16.35 -10.59
C LEU A 45 4.97 16.58 -12.08
N GLN A 46 5.75 15.97 -12.97
CA GLN A 46 5.54 16.05 -14.43
C GLN A 46 4.18 15.49 -14.84
N ARG A 47 3.72 14.40 -14.21
CA ARG A 47 2.38 13.87 -14.45
C ARG A 47 1.31 14.88 -14.03
N ILE A 48 1.44 15.52 -12.87
CA ILE A 48 0.48 16.55 -12.42
C ILE A 48 0.49 17.75 -13.39
N GLU A 49 1.66 18.18 -13.85
CA GLU A 49 1.81 19.31 -14.79
C GLU A 49 1.21 19.03 -16.19
N SER A 50 1.25 17.78 -16.62
CA SER A 50 0.74 17.36 -17.94
C SER A 50 -0.69 16.81 -17.92
N ASP A 51 -1.20 16.39 -16.76
CA ASP A 51 -2.56 15.86 -16.64
C ASP A 51 -3.59 16.99 -16.78
N ARG A 52 -4.73 16.65 -17.38
CA ARG A 52 -5.86 17.55 -17.54
C ARG A 52 -7.11 16.85 -17.04
N ILE A 53 -7.79 17.49 -16.08
CA ILE A 53 -9.06 16.97 -15.59
C ILE A 53 -10.11 17.10 -16.69
N GLU A 54 -10.42 15.98 -17.32
CA GLU A 54 -11.50 15.88 -18.30
C GLU A 54 -12.84 16.30 -17.68
N PRO A 55 -13.74 16.99 -18.41
CA PRO A 55 -15.04 17.42 -17.88
C PRO A 55 -15.86 16.28 -17.24
N ARG A 56 -15.75 15.07 -17.80
CA ARG A 56 -16.41 13.86 -17.29
C ARG A 56 -15.86 13.36 -15.93
N ARG A 57 -14.66 13.76 -15.53
CA ARG A 57 -14.03 13.41 -14.24
C ARG A 57 -14.32 14.43 -13.17
N LEU A 58 -14.51 15.71 -13.54
CA LEU A 58 -14.62 16.83 -12.61
C LEU A 58 -15.61 16.59 -11.47
N PHE A 59 -16.81 16.09 -11.77
CA PHE A 59 -17.81 15.80 -10.74
C PHE A 59 -17.32 14.76 -9.73
N ARG A 60 -16.67 13.67 -10.18
CA ARG A 60 -16.19 12.62 -9.28
C ARG A 60 -14.98 13.07 -8.45
N GLU A 61 -14.10 13.87 -9.03
CA GLU A 61 -12.96 14.44 -8.30
C GLU A 61 -13.44 15.43 -7.22
N ALA A 62 -14.45 16.27 -7.52
CA ALA A 62 -15.03 17.16 -6.53
C ALA A 62 -15.74 16.37 -5.40
N MET A 63 -16.52 15.35 -5.77
CA MET A 63 -17.19 14.49 -4.79
C MET A 63 -16.21 13.76 -3.87
N SER A 64 -15.10 13.23 -4.39
CA SER A 64 -14.13 12.50 -3.56
C SER A 64 -13.47 13.38 -2.50
N VAL A 65 -13.25 14.66 -2.80
CA VAL A 65 -12.74 15.67 -1.87
C VAL A 65 -13.79 16.03 -0.82
N TRP A 66 -15.05 16.23 -1.24
CA TRP A 66 -16.15 16.52 -0.33
C TRP A 66 -16.50 15.35 0.60
N ASP A 67 -16.41 14.11 0.12
CA ASP A 67 -16.68 12.89 0.90
C ASP A 67 -15.71 12.72 2.08
N ILE A 68 -14.52 13.34 2.01
CA ILE A 68 -13.56 13.37 3.11
C ILE A 68 -13.56 14.71 3.89
N GLY A 69 -14.56 15.56 3.64
CA GLY A 69 -14.80 16.80 4.38
C GLY A 69 -13.87 17.96 4.00
N LEU A 70 -13.26 17.93 2.81
CA LEU A 70 -12.42 19.00 2.30
C LEU A 70 -13.16 19.78 1.21
N ASP A 71 -12.76 21.02 0.96
CA ASP A 71 -13.38 21.94 -0.02
C ASP A 71 -12.35 22.59 -0.96
N ARG A 72 -11.13 22.03 -1.02
CA ARG A 72 -9.98 22.56 -1.77
C ARG A 72 -9.36 21.52 -2.69
N ASP A 73 -8.55 21.99 -3.64
CA ASP A 73 -7.88 21.14 -4.62
C ASP A 73 -6.71 20.36 -4.00
N LEU A 74 -6.91 19.04 -3.81
CA LEU A 74 -5.89 18.14 -3.29
C LEU A 74 -4.71 17.93 -4.23
N LEU A 75 -4.89 18.06 -5.56
CA LEU A 75 -3.79 17.94 -6.50
C LEU A 75 -2.83 19.11 -6.34
N ARG A 76 -3.37 20.31 -6.13
CA ARG A 76 -2.58 21.50 -5.80
C ARG A 76 -1.81 21.31 -4.50
N ASP A 77 -2.49 20.90 -3.42
CA ASP A 77 -1.84 20.64 -2.13
C ASP A 77 -0.71 19.61 -2.26
N THR A 78 -0.95 18.53 -3.02
CA THR A 78 0.05 17.47 -3.28
C THR A 78 1.25 18.01 -4.05
N TYR A 79 1.01 18.81 -5.09
CA TYR A 79 2.06 19.41 -5.91
C TYR A 79 2.95 20.35 -5.11
N GLU A 80 2.35 21.31 -4.39
CA GLU A 80 3.07 22.26 -3.53
C GLU A 80 3.83 21.53 -2.43
N HIS A 81 3.24 20.49 -1.84
CA HIS A 81 3.91 19.66 -0.83
C HIS A 81 5.13 18.94 -1.42
N LEU A 82 4.98 18.25 -2.56
CA LEU A 82 6.08 17.49 -3.17
C LEU A 82 7.23 18.39 -3.66
N GLN A 83 6.96 19.63 -4.06
CA GLN A 83 8.01 20.59 -4.40
C GLN A 83 8.93 20.94 -3.22
N GLN A 84 8.38 20.95 -2.00
CA GLN A 84 9.09 21.39 -0.78
C GLN A 84 9.72 20.23 0.01
N HIS A 85 9.41 18.98 -0.36
CA HIS A 85 9.83 17.80 0.38
C HIS A 85 10.77 16.90 -0.46
N ASP A 86 11.53 16.07 0.23
CA ASP A 86 12.51 15.14 -0.34
C ASP A 86 12.35 13.75 0.29
N HIS A 87 13.29 12.86 -0.02
CA HIS A 87 13.35 11.50 0.51
C HIS A 87 13.24 11.41 2.05
N ARG A 88 13.59 12.44 2.82
CA ARG A 88 13.47 12.44 4.29
C ARG A 88 12.02 12.43 4.74
N GLY A 89 11.13 13.07 3.97
CA GLY A 89 9.69 13.03 4.23
C GLY A 89 9.14 11.60 4.10
N LEU A 90 9.54 10.90 3.03
CA LEU A 90 9.17 9.50 2.81
C LEU A 90 9.70 8.58 3.92
N LEU A 91 10.95 8.76 4.34
CA LEU A 91 11.53 8.02 5.46
C LEU A 91 10.75 8.22 6.76
N ARG A 92 10.41 9.48 7.10
CA ARG A 92 9.61 9.76 8.29
C ARG A 92 8.23 9.09 8.21
N PHE A 93 7.57 9.17 7.06
CA PHE A 93 6.28 8.51 6.87
C PHE A 93 6.37 7.00 7.07
N GLN A 94 7.39 6.35 6.51
CA GLN A 94 7.61 4.91 6.69
C GLN A 94 7.85 4.56 8.15
N GLN A 95 8.69 5.33 8.85
CA GLN A 95 9.01 5.08 10.27
C GLN A 95 7.80 5.27 11.18
N GLU A 96 6.95 6.26 10.90
CA GLU A 96 5.80 6.61 11.75
C GLU A 96 4.59 5.70 11.48
N TRP A 97 4.34 5.35 10.22
CA TRP A 97 3.07 4.73 9.81
C TRP A 97 3.20 3.29 9.31
N VAL A 98 4.39 2.83 8.93
CA VAL A 98 4.58 1.50 8.31
C VAL A 98 5.40 0.57 9.20
N LYS A 99 6.54 1.05 9.70
CA LYS A 99 7.47 0.29 10.52
C LYS A 99 6.85 -0.12 11.86
N GLY A 100 7.16 -1.33 12.33
CA GLY A 100 6.74 -1.79 13.66
C GLY A 100 5.22 -1.97 13.83
N ARG A 101 4.47 -2.01 12.72
CA ARG A 101 3.02 -2.26 12.74
C ARG A 101 2.71 -3.75 12.74
N HIS A 102 1.56 -4.10 13.31
CA HIS A 102 1.00 -5.44 13.18
C HIS A 102 0.23 -5.53 11.86
N TYR A 103 0.43 -6.63 11.14
CA TYR A 103 -0.21 -6.89 9.86
C TYR A 103 -1.07 -8.13 9.93
N ASN A 104 -2.21 -8.09 9.23
CA ASN A 104 -2.99 -9.29 8.95
C ASN A 104 -2.40 -9.97 7.71
N ILE A 105 -2.13 -11.26 7.81
CA ILE A 105 -1.62 -12.05 6.69
C ILE A 105 -2.79 -12.84 6.10
N LEU A 106 -3.06 -12.60 4.81
CA LEU A 106 -4.01 -13.39 4.04
C LEU A 106 -3.23 -14.22 3.03
N VAL A 107 -3.38 -15.54 3.10
CA VAL A 107 -2.82 -16.48 2.13
C VAL A 107 -3.97 -17.11 1.37
N MET A 108 -3.88 -17.06 0.04
CA MET A 108 -4.85 -17.67 -0.86
C MET A 108 -4.12 -18.69 -1.73
N GLY A 109 -4.57 -19.94 -1.70
CA GLY A 109 -3.95 -21.03 -2.42
C GLY A 109 -4.63 -22.37 -2.17
N ASP A 110 -4.13 -23.41 -2.81
CA ASP A 110 -4.58 -24.77 -2.54
C ASP A 110 -4.16 -25.19 -1.12
N ARG A 111 -5.14 -25.68 -0.37
CA ARG A 111 -4.99 -26.08 1.03
C ARG A 111 -4.00 -27.24 1.20
N ALA A 112 -3.89 -28.13 0.22
CA ALA A 112 -2.98 -29.28 0.30
C ALA A 112 -1.51 -28.88 0.14
N SER A 113 -1.24 -27.81 -0.61
CA SER A 113 0.11 -27.32 -0.91
C SER A 113 0.56 -26.16 -0.01
N THR A 114 -0.34 -25.57 0.78
CA THR A 114 -0.03 -24.44 1.65
C THR A 114 0.61 -24.91 2.97
N PRO A 115 1.80 -24.38 3.35
CA PRO A 115 2.52 -24.82 4.55
C PRO A 115 1.94 -24.20 5.84
N LEU A 116 0.83 -24.75 6.35
CA LEU A 116 0.13 -24.17 7.50
C LEU A 116 0.98 -24.06 8.78
N THR A 117 1.79 -25.08 9.09
CA THR A 117 2.68 -25.07 10.26
C THR A 117 3.71 -23.93 10.21
N PHE A 118 4.06 -23.47 9.01
CA PHE A 118 4.89 -22.28 8.87
C PHE A 118 4.10 -21.00 9.19
N LEU A 119 2.83 -20.92 8.75
CA LEU A 119 1.97 -19.76 8.97
C LEU A 119 1.61 -19.54 10.44
N GLU A 120 1.47 -20.61 11.23
CA GLU A 120 1.21 -20.54 12.68
C GLU A 120 2.25 -19.73 13.47
N ARG A 121 3.46 -19.55 12.90
CA ARG A 121 4.53 -18.72 13.51
C ARG A 121 4.19 -17.24 13.54
N TYR A 122 3.24 -16.79 12.71
CA TYR A 122 2.87 -15.38 12.57
C TYR A 122 1.60 -15.01 13.35
N GLY A 123 0.95 -15.98 14.01
CA GLY A 123 -0.24 -15.74 14.81
C GLY A 123 -1.27 -16.86 14.70
N PRO A 124 -2.44 -16.67 15.33
CA PRO A 124 -3.53 -17.64 15.26
C PRO A 124 -4.00 -17.81 13.81
N LEU A 125 -4.03 -19.05 13.34
CA LEU A 125 -4.49 -19.39 12.01
C LEU A 125 -6.01 -19.58 12.00
N ARG A 126 -6.69 -18.89 11.08
CA ARG A 126 -8.11 -19.11 10.77
C ARG A 126 -8.22 -19.49 9.31
N GLU A 127 -8.66 -20.72 9.06
CA GLU A 127 -9.11 -21.12 7.72
C GLU A 127 -10.49 -20.51 7.47
N LEU A 128 -10.69 -19.95 6.28
CA LEU A 128 -11.95 -19.36 5.85
C LEU A 128 -12.52 -20.21 4.72
N HIS A 129 -13.78 -20.62 4.86
CA HIS A 129 -14.49 -21.34 3.83
C HIS A 129 -15.30 -20.38 2.93
N THR A 130 -15.60 -20.82 1.71
CA THR A 130 -16.36 -20.02 0.73
C THR A 130 -17.74 -19.62 1.26
N GLU A 131 -18.36 -20.53 1.99
CA GLU A 131 -19.66 -20.37 2.66
C GLU A 131 -19.60 -19.23 3.70
N GLU A 132 -18.51 -19.11 4.46
CA GLU A 132 -18.33 -18.02 5.44
C GLU A 132 -18.06 -16.65 4.78
N LEU A 133 -17.36 -16.65 3.65
CA LEU A 133 -16.96 -15.42 2.96
C LEU A 133 -18.09 -14.84 2.11
N PHE A 134 -18.90 -15.69 1.50
CA PHE A 134 -19.89 -15.30 0.50
C PHE A 134 -21.34 -15.67 0.86
N GLY A 135 -21.56 -16.45 1.92
CA GLY A 135 -22.89 -16.72 2.48
C GLY A 135 -23.73 -17.74 1.73
N TYR A 136 -23.11 -18.74 1.09
CA TYR A 136 -23.80 -19.86 0.41
C TYR A 136 -23.84 -21.11 1.28
#